data_AF-A0A1Q7KAA8-F1
#
_entry.id   AF-A0A1Q7KAA8-F1
#
_cell.length_a   1.000
_cell.length_b   1.000
_cell.length_c   1.000
_cell.angle_alpha   90.00
_cell.angle_beta   90.00
_cell.angle_gamma   90.00
#
_symmetry.space_group_name_H-M   'P 1'
#
loop_
_entity.id
_entity.type
_entity.pdbx_description
1 polymer ?
#
loop_
_entity_poly.entity_id
_entity_poly.type
_entity_poly.pdbx_seq_one_letter_code
_entity_poly.pdbx_strand_id
1 'polypeptide(L)'
;MANRIEYTGKVYIYSSGMPADHVQLAKEKLAEYGVIETDIEVIEVPEGVPEGCIMITLWPHYLSVAKVKKVREGSIYAPQLFNIQM
;
A
#
# COMPACT_ATOMS: atom_id res chain seq x y z
N MET A 1 -6.77 -20.23 -3.50
CA MET A 1 -6.63 -19.24 -4.60
C MET A 1 -5.90 -18.05 -4.01
N ALA A 2 -4.67 -17.78 -4.43
CA ALA A 2 -3.92 -16.63 -3.93
C ALA A 2 -4.45 -15.38 -4.63
N ASN A 3 -5.08 -14.48 -3.88
CA ASN A 3 -5.50 -13.17 -4.38
C ASN A 3 -4.23 -12.34 -4.61
N ARG A 4 -3.62 -12.39 -5.79
CA ARG A 4 -2.47 -11.54 -6.10
C ARG A 4 -2.91 -10.08 -6.24
N ILE A 5 -2.05 -9.16 -5.79
CA ILE A 5 -2.23 -7.74 -6.06
C ILE A 5 -1.70 -7.47 -7.46
N GLU A 6 -2.57 -7.01 -8.36
CA GLU A 6 -2.18 -6.56 -9.69
C GLU A 6 -1.75 -5.09 -9.65
N TYR A 7 -0.48 -4.82 -9.96
CA TYR A 7 0.10 -3.48 -9.98
C TYR A 7 1.12 -3.33 -11.10
N THR A 8 1.45 -2.08 -11.45
CA THR A 8 2.48 -1.73 -12.41
C THR A 8 3.35 -0.62 -11.82
N GLY A 9 4.67 -0.79 -11.84
CA GLY A 9 5.58 0.17 -11.20
C GLY A 9 5.63 -0.05 -9.70
N LYS A 10 5.45 1.01 -8.92
CA LYS A 10 5.59 0.99 -7.45
C LYS A 10 4.27 0.73 -6.71
N VAL A 11 4.40 0.15 -5.53
CA VAL A 11 3.35 0.03 -4.51
C VAL A 11 3.72 0.92 -3.33
N TYR A 12 2.78 1.76 -2.89
CA TYR A 12 3.05 2.73 -1.83
C TYR A 12 2.43 2.27 -0.53
N ILE A 13 3.24 2.03 0.50
CA ILE A 13 2.76 1.82 1.87
C ILE A 13 2.68 3.17 2.56
N TYR A 14 1.47 3.62 2.84
CA TYR A 14 1.22 4.75 3.71
C TYR A 14 1.28 4.30 5.18
N SER A 15 2.29 4.80 5.90
CA SER A 15 2.56 4.48 7.30
C SER A 15 2.84 5.77 8.07
N SER A 16 1.83 6.27 8.79
CA SER A 16 1.98 7.46 9.65
C SER A 16 2.30 7.04 11.08
N GLY A 17 3.59 6.94 11.42
CA GLY A 17 4.05 6.72 12.79
C GLY A 17 4.01 5.27 13.29
N MET A 18 3.94 4.28 12.39
CA MET A 18 4.06 2.87 12.78
C MET A 18 5.53 2.49 13.04
N PRO A 19 5.80 1.57 13.99
CA PRO A 19 7.14 1.03 14.21
C PRO A 19 7.69 0.33 12.96
N ALA A 20 9.01 0.34 12.80
CA ALA A 20 9.70 -0.32 11.68
C ALA A 20 9.31 -1.81 11.53
N ASP A 21 9.12 -2.52 12.66
CA ASP A 21 8.72 -3.92 12.68
C ASP A 21 7.35 -4.16 12.02
N HIS A 22 6.41 -3.21 12.18
CA HIS A 22 5.09 -3.30 11.55
C HIS A 22 5.17 -3.08 10.05
N VAL A 23 6.04 -2.16 9.61
CA VAL A 23 6.31 -1.94 8.18
C VAL A 23 6.95 -3.17 7.57
N GLN A 24 7.88 -3.81 8.28
CA GLN A 24 8.53 -5.04 7.82
C GLN A 24 7.52 -6.19 7.69
N LEU A 25 6.69 -6.41 8.72
CA LEU A 25 5.61 -7.41 8.67
C LEU A 25 4.66 -7.16 7.50
N ALA A 26 4.33 -5.89 7.22
CA ALA A 26 3.49 -5.53 6.08
C ALA A 26 4.14 -5.91 4.75
N LYS A 27 5.45 -5.66 4.58
CA LYS A 27 6.18 -6.04 3.36
C LYS A 27 6.20 -7.56 3.15
N GLU A 28 6.47 -8.32 4.21
CA GLU A 28 6.44 -9.79 4.19
C GLU A 28 5.06 -10.29 3.79
N LYS A 29 4.01 -9.69 4.36
CA LYS A 29 2.64 -10.03 4.01
C LYS A 29 2.31 -9.71 2.55
N LEU A 30 2.74 -8.56 2.04
CA LEU A 30 2.52 -8.17 0.65
C LEU A 30 3.28 -9.08 -0.34
N ALA A 31 4.42 -9.65 0.06
CA ALA A 31 5.15 -10.62 -0.74
C ALA A 31 4.34 -11.92 -0.96
N GLU A 32 3.57 -12.37 0.04
CA GLU A 32 2.62 -13.49 -0.13
C GLU A 32 1.55 -13.20 -1.21
N TYR A 33 1.26 -11.92 -1.45
CA TYR A 33 0.29 -11.43 -2.43
C TYR A 33 0.95 -11.03 -3.77
N GLY A 34 2.24 -11.34 -3.96
CA GLY A 34 2.97 -11.13 -5.21
C GLY A 34 3.56 -9.73 -5.38
N VAL A 35 3.61 -8.91 -4.33
CA VAL A 35 4.32 -7.63 -4.37
C VAL A 35 5.82 -7.87 -4.17
N ILE A 36 6.64 -7.27 -5.03
CA ILE A 36 8.09 -7.36 -4.94
C ILE A 36 8.56 -6.30 -3.95
N GLU A 37 9.39 -6.67 -2.97
CA GLU A 37 9.82 -5.74 -1.92
C GLU A 37 10.54 -4.50 -2.46
N THR A 38 11.33 -4.65 -3.53
CA THR A 38 12.03 -3.53 -4.19
C THR A 38 11.09 -2.57 -4.92
N ASP A 39 9.84 -2.96 -5.16
CA ASP A 39 8.78 -2.11 -5.71
C ASP A 39 7.95 -1.41 -4.63
N ILE A 40 8.23 -1.68 -3.35
CA ILE A 40 7.56 -1.05 -2.23
C ILE A 40 8.27 0.26 -1.87
N GLU A 41 7.48 1.33 -1.83
CA GLU A 41 7.89 2.63 -1.30
C GLU A 41 7.07 2.95 -0.06
N VAL A 42 7.74 3.27 1.05
CA VAL A 42 7.07 3.62 2.31
C VAL A 42 7.01 5.13 2.42
N ILE A 43 5.80 5.67 2.59
CA ILE A 43 5.52 7.10 2.63
C ILE A 43 4.77 7.45 3.92
N GLU A 44 5.06 8.63 4.47
CA GLU A 44 4.32 9.19 5.61
C GLU A 44 3.25 10.20 5.18
N VAL A 45 3.36 10.70 3.95
CA VAL A 45 2.41 11.63 3.33
C VAL A 45 2.04 11.15 1.93
N PRO A 46 0.80 11.36 1.47
CA PRO A 46 0.33 10.93 0.15
C PRO A 46 0.84 11.79 -1.02
N GLU A 47 1.79 12.69 -0.79
CA GLU A 47 2.32 13.57 -1.84
C GLU A 47 3.20 12.79 -2.83
N GLY A 48 3.08 13.08 -4.13
CA GLY A 48 3.88 12.44 -5.18
C GLY A 48 3.40 11.05 -5.62
N VAL A 49 2.37 10.47 -4.97
CA VAL A 49 1.80 9.18 -5.37
C VAL A 49 1.05 9.33 -6.71
N PRO A 50 1.36 8.52 -7.73
CA PRO A 50 0.76 8.64 -9.05
C PRO A 50 -0.65 8.03 -9.13
N GLU A 51 -1.48 8.54 -10.05
CA GLU A 51 -2.76 7.90 -10.36
C GLU A 51 -2.56 6.50 -10.94
N GLY A 52 -3.46 5.58 -10.59
CA GLY A 52 -3.46 4.21 -11.08
C GLY A 52 -2.58 3.23 -10.30
N CYS A 53 -1.73 3.69 -9.38
CA CYS A 53 -0.92 2.80 -8.53
C CYS A 53 -1.75 2.16 -7.41
N ILE A 54 -1.15 1.16 -6.77
CA ILE A 54 -1.69 0.56 -5.55
C ILE A 54 -1.13 1.33 -4.34
N MET A 55 -2.03 1.74 -3.46
CA MET A 55 -1.71 2.32 -2.18
C MET A 55 -2.19 1.37 -1.07
N ILE A 56 -1.31 1.11 -0.12
CA ILE A 56 -1.54 0.24 1.02
C ILE A 56 -1.55 1.12 2.27
N THR A 57 -2.67 1.19 2.97
CA THR A 57 -2.72 1.87 4.27
C THR A 57 -2.38 0.85 5.35
N LEU A 58 -1.32 1.10 6.11
CA LEU A 58 -0.90 0.23 7.21
C LEU A 58 -1.72 0.53 8.47
N TRP A 59 -2.45 -0.48 8.96
CA TRP A 59 -3.12 -0.47 10.26
C TRP A 59 -2.52 -1.55 11.17
N PRO A 60 -2.71 -1.46 12.50
CA PRO A 60 -2.08 -2.40 13.43
C PRO A 60 -2.42 -3.88 13.22
N HIS A 61 -3.57 -4.19 12.61
CA HIS A 61 -4.05 -5.57 12.47
C HIS A 61 -4.36 -5.97 11.01
N TYR A 62 -4.26 -5.03 10.06
CA TYR A 62 -4.59 -5.30 8.67
C TYR A 62 -3.95 -4.27 7.73
N LEU A 63 -3.85 -4.64 6.46
CA LEU A 63 -3.47 -3.75 5.37
C LEU A 63 -4.72 -3.43 4.55
N SER A 64 -5.01 -2.15 4.33
CA SER A 64 -6.07 -1.73 3.42
C SER A 64 -5.50 -1.49 2.03
N VAL A 65 -5.90 -2.31 1.06
CA VAL A 65 -5.45 -2.22 -0.33
C VAL A 65 -6.40 -1.33 -1.09
N ALA A 66 -5.89 -0.26 -1.72
CA ALA A 66 -6.67 0.67 -2.53
C ALA A 66 -5.97 0.97 -3.85
N LYS A 67 -6.75 1.35 -4.86
CA LYS A 67 -6.20 1.84 -6.14
C LYS A 67 -6.41 3.34 -6.24
N VAL A 68 -5.32 4.08 -6.43
CA VAL A 68 -5.38 5.54 -6.60
C VAL A 68 -6.15 5.86 -7.87
N LYS A 69 -7.27 6.54 -7.74
CA LYS A 69 -8.12 6.98 -8.85
C LYS A 69 -7.90 8.43 -9.22
N LYS A 70 -7.59 9.27 -8.23
CA LYS A 70 -7.38 10.70 -8.46
C LYS A 70 -6.42 11.30 -7.44
N VAL A 71 -5.58 12.22 -7.91
CA VAL A 71 -4.67 13.00 -7.07
C VAL A 71 -4.97 14.49 -7.28
N ARG A 72 -5.14 15.25 -6.20
CA ARG A 72 -5.44 16.69 -6.23
C ARG A 72 -4.78 17.39 -5.06
N GLU A 73 -3.80 18.27 -5.32
CA GLU A 73 -3.22 19.18 -4.33
C GLU A 73 -2.90 18.51 -2.97
N GLY A 74 -2.19 17.37 -3.02
CA GLY A 74 -1.81 16.59 -1.82
C GLY A 74 -2.90 15.68 -1.26
N SER A 75 -4.11 15.69 -1.83
CA SER A 75 -5.19 14.76 -1.51
C SER A 75 -5.26 13.61 -2.51
N ILE A 76 -5.53 12.40 -2.00
CA ILE A 76 -5.73 11.19 -2.81
C ILE A 76 -7.15 10.68 -2.64
N TYR A 77 -7.80 10.38 -3.78
CA TYR A 77 -8.98 9.54 -3.81
C TYR A 77 -8.58 8.14 -4.27
N ALA A 78 -8.64 7.17 -3.36
CA ALA A 78 -8.30 5.77 -3.62
C ALA A 78 -9.40 4.86 -3.06
N PRO A 79 -10.36 4.39 -3.89
CA PRO A 79 -11.33 3.40 -3.47
C PRO A 79 -10.63 2.14 -2.97
N GLN A 80 -11.05 1.69 -1.80
CA GLN A 80 -10.59 0.43 -1.23
C GLN A 80 -11.03 -0.74 -2.10
N LEU A 81 -10.12 -1.68 -2.30
CA LEU A 81 -10.35 -2.93 -3.00
C LEU A 81 -10.67 -4.06 -2.01
N PHE A 82 -9.80 -4.26 -1.02
CA PHE A 82 -9.94 -5.31 0.01
C PHE A 82 -8.97 -5.08 1.17
N ASN A 83 -9.08 -5.92 2.21
CA ASN A 83 -8.16 -5.96 3.34
C ASN A 83 -7.34 -7.24 3.36
N ILE A 84 -6.10 -7.15 3.83
CA ILE A 84 -5.24 -8.28 4.17
C ILE A 84 -5.07 -8.28 5.68
N GLN A 85 -5.41 -9.39 6.36
CA GLN A 85 -5.17 -9.52 7.80
C GLN A 85 -3.68 -9.75 8.08
N MET A 86 -3.15 -9.11 9.13
CA MET A 86 -1.77 -9.30 9.59
C MET A 86 -1.67 -10.36 10.67
#